data_AF-A0A7K0YR62-F1
#
_entry.id   AF-A0A7K0YR62-F1
#
_cell.length_a   1.000
_cell.length_b   1.000
_cell.length_c   1.000
_cell.angle_alpha   90.00
_cell.angle_beta   90.00
_cell.angle_gamma   90.00
#
_symmetry.space_group_name_H-M   'P 1'
#
loop_
_entity.id
_entity.type
_entity.pdbx_description
1 polymer ?
#
loop_
_entity_poly.entity_id
_entity_poly.type
_entity_poly.pdbx_seq_one_letter_code
_entity_poly.pdbx_strand_id
1 'polypeptide(L)'
;MFVKICGITNEDDALLAVAMGADAVGFVFAPSPRQVSAQVVFDITRRLPPEILTVGVFRGDLPDRIFDIVSKSGVKAVQLHGNEPLSTVVALADNVRW
;
A
#
# COMPACT_ATOMS: atom_id res chain seq x y z
N MET A 1 17.32 -7.97 -7.90
CA MET A 1 17.14 -6.54 -7.58
C MET A 1 15.68 -6.35 -7.29
N PHE A 2 15.30 -5.74 -6.17
CA PHE A 2 13.88 -5.55 -5.81
C PHE A 2 13.36 -4.24 -6.42
N VAL A 3 12.23 -4.29 -7.12
CA VAL A 3 11.63 -3.17 -7.85
C VAL A 3 10.18 -2.96 -7.41
N LYS A 4 9.88 -1.75 -6.93
CA LYS A 4 8.53 -1.31 -6.57
C LYS A 4 8.04 -0.22 -7.52
N ILE A 5 6.86 -0.41 -8.12
CA ILE A 5 6.17 0.63 -8.89
C ILE A 5 5.13 1.31 -8.00
N CYS A 6 5.25 2.61 -7.78
CA CYS A 6 4.49 3.34 -6.77
C CYS A 6 3.48 4.33 -7.38
N GLY A 7 2.33 4.49 -6.72
CA GLY A 7 1.29 5.43 -7.14
C GLY A 7 0.40 4.88 -8.23
N ILE A 8 0.15 3.57 -8.20
CA ILE A 8 -0.83 2.89 -9.04
C ILE A 8 -2.23 3.40 -8.68
N THR A 9 -3.02 3.74 -9.69
CA THR A 9 -4.38 4.27 -9.52
C THR A 9 -5.48 3.43 -10.16
N ASN A 10 -5.10 2.46 -10.99
CA ASN A 10 -6.02 1.59 -11.71
C ASN A 10 -5.43 0.18 -11.85
N GLU A 11 -6.27 -0.76 -12.25
CA GLU A 11 -5.93 -2.17 -12.34
C GLU A 11 -4.98 -2.49 -13.49
N ASP A 12 -5.19 -1.88 -14.66
CA ASP A 12 -4.38 -2.15 -15.86
C ASP A 12 -2.90 -1.84 -15.62
N ASP A 13 -2.61 -0.70 -14.99
CA ASP A 13 -1.24 -0.33 -14.59
C ASP A 13 -0.65 -1.30 -13.56
N ALA A 14 -1.47 -1.79 -12.62
CA ALA A 14 -1.02 -2.75 -11.62
C ALA A 14 -0.62 -4.08 -12.26
N LEU A 15 -1.46 -4.60 -13.15
CA LEU A 15 -1.23 -5.86 -13.87
C LEU A 15 -0.05 -5.73 -14.83
N LEU A 16 0.07 -4.61 -15.52
CA LEU A 16 1.22 -4.35 -16.41
C LEU A 16 2.53 -4.29 -15.61
N ALA A 17 2.56 -3.59 -14.48
CA ALA A 17 3.75 -3.54 -13.63
C ALA A 17 4.19 -4.94 -13.18
N VAL A 18 3.24 -5.77 -12.76
CA VAL A 18 3.49 -7.16 -12.37
C VAL A 18 3.97 -8.01 -13.55
N ALA A 19 3.33 -7.89 -14.71
CA ALA A 19 3.73 -8.62 -15.93
C ALA A 19 5.15 -8.24 -16.40
N MET A 20 5.58 -7.01 -16.14
CA MET A 20 6.94 -6.53 -16.43
C MET A 20 7.97 -6.90 -15.35
N GLY A 21 7.57 -7.64 -14.32
CA GLY A 21 8.46 -8.18 -13.29
C GLY A 21 8.65 -7.29 -12.06
N ALA A 22 7.72 -6.38 -11.74
CA ALA A 22 7.76 -5.66 -10.47
C ALA A 22 7.56 -6.63 -9.29
N ASP A 23 8.39 -6.52 -8.26
CA ASP A 23 8.25 -7.28 -7.01
C ASP A 23 7.16 -6.70 -6.10
N ALA A 24 6.83 -5.42 -6.28
CA ALA A 24 5.86 -4.70 -5.47
C ALA A 24 5.10 -3.61 -6.23
N VAL A 25 3.87 -3.35 -5.79
CA VAL A 25 3.05 -2.23 -6.24
C VAL A 25 2.62 -1.37 -5.05
N GLY A 26 2.60 -0.05 -5.23
CA GLY A 26 2.29 0.92 -4.19
C GLY A 26 1.04 1.75 -4.48
N PHE A 27 0.18 1.90 -3.48
CA PHE A 27 -1.06 2.67 -3.53
C PHE A 27 -1.00 3.83 -2.53
N VAL A 28 -1.38 5.04 -2.95
CA VAL A 28 -1.28 6.24 -2.09
C VAL A 28 -2.62 6.52 -1.42
N PHE A 29 -2.63 6.56 -0.08
CA PHE A 29 -3.83 6.89 0.71
C PHE A 29 -3.80 8.32 1.27
N ALA A 30 -2.70 9.05 1.07
CA ALA A 30 -2.52 10.44 1.46
C ALA A 30 -2.87 11.43 0.32
N PRO A 31 -3.10 12.74 0.63
CA PRO A 31 -3.37 13.77 -0.38
C PRO A 31 -2.33 13.80 -1.52
N SER A 32 -2.76 13.51 -2.74
CA SER A 32 -1.92 13.37 -3.93
C SER A 32 -2.80 13.25 -5.18
N PRO A 33 -2.33 13.66 -6.37
CA PRO A 33 -3.00 13.31 -7.64
C PRO A 33 -3.15 11.80 -7.86
N ARG A 34 -2.37 10.99 -7.13
CA ARG A 34 -2.36 9.52 -7.19
C ARG A 34 -3.12 8.89 -6.00
N GLN A 35 -3.88 9.68 -5.25
CA GLN A 35 -4.64 9.17 -4.10
C GLN A 35 -5.76 8.23 -4.56
N VAL A 36 -5.87 7.09 -3.91
CA VAL A 36 -6.90 6.07 -4.17
C VAL A 36 -7.70 5.73 -2.92
N SER A 37 -8.91 5.20 -3.09
CA SER A 37 -9.73 4.71 -1.98
C SER A 37 -9.34 3.26 -1.62
N ALA A 38 -9.57 2.86 -0.36
CA ALA A 38 -9.33 1.49 0.09
C ALA A 38 -10.10 0.46 -0.76
N GLN A 39 -11.33 0.80 -1.19
CA GLN A 39 -12.15 -0.07 -2.02
C GLN A 39 -11.53 -0.32 -3.40
N VAL A 40 -11.04 0.74 -4.07
CA VAL A 40 -10.34 0.59 -5.36
C VAL A 40 -9.12 -0.30 -5.20
N VAL A 41 -8.35 -0.10 -4.13
CA VAL A 41 -7.17 -0.94 -3.87
C VAL A 41 -7.57 -2.39 -3.61
N PHE A 42 -8.62 -2.64 -2.83
CA PHE A 42 -9.13 -4.00 -2.60
C PHE A 42 -9.51 -4.74 -3.89
N ASP A 43 -10.17 -4.04 -4.82
CA ASP A 43 -10.57 -4.62 -6.10
C ASP A 43 -9.37 -4.99 -6.98
N ILE A 44 -8.27 -4.24 -6.86
CA ILE A 44 -6.99 -4.52 -7.54
C ILE A 44 -6.23 -5.64 -6.84
N THR A 45 -6.00 -5.54 -5.52
CA THR A 45 -5.13 -6.45 -4.77
C THR A 45 -5.60 -7.90 -4.84
N ARG A 46 -6.92 -8.15 -4.84
CA ARG A 46 -7.48 -9.50 -4.98
C ARG A 46 -7.21 -10.17 -6.34
N ARG A 47 -6.79 -9.40 -7.35
CA ARG A 47 -6.48 -9.90 -8.71
C ARG A 47 -4.99 -10.09 -8.95
N LEU A 48 -4.14 -9.58 -8.05
CA LEU A 48 -2.69 -9.71 -8.16
C LEU A 48 -2.23 -11.08 -7.67
N PRO A 49 -1.15 -11.64 -8.22
CA PRO A 49 -0.53 -12.84 -7.69
C PRO A 49 -0.12 -12.65 -6.22
N PRO A 50 -0.26 -13.69 -5.36
CA PRO A 50 -0.01 -13.56 -3.93
C PRO A 50 1.45 -13.22 -3.59
N GLU A 51 2.39 -13.48 -4.50
CA GLU A 51 3.82 -13.18 -4.36
C GLU A 51 4.14 -11.68 -4.48
N ILE A 52 3.24 -10.89 -5.08
CA ILE A 52 3.46 -9.45 -5.27
C ILE A 52 3.20 -8.72 -3.96
N LEU A 53 4.20 -7.96 -3.50
CA LEU A 53 4.05 -7.15 -2.30
C LEU A 53 3.21 -5.90 -2.60
N THR A 54 2.01 -5.85 -2.05
CA THR A 54 1.13 -4.67 -2.12
C THR A 54 1.40 -3.74 -0.95
N VAL A 55 1.68 -2.46 -1.24
CA VAL A 55 2.13 -1.47 -0.23
C VAL A 55 1.18 -0.28 -0.18
N GLY A 56 0.64 0.04 1.00
CA GLY A 56 -0.08 1.30 1.25
C GLY A 56 0.87 2.42 1.67
N VAL A 57 0.76 3.59 1.05
CA VAL A 57 1.56 4.78 1.34
C VAL A 57 0.73 5.80 2.10
N PHE A 58 1.18 6.15 3.30
CA PHE A 58 0.49 7.05 4.24
C PHE A 58 1.38 8.25 4.58
N ARG A 59 0.77 9.34 5.04
CA ARG A 59 1.50 10.53 5.49
C ARG A 59 0.71 11.24 6.58
N GLY A 60 1.19 11.15 7.81
CA GLY A 60 0.63 11.85 8.97
C GLY A 60 -0.72 11.29 9.44
N ASP A 61 -1.12 10.11 8.98
CA ASP A 61 -2.30 9.41 9.47
C ASP A 61 -2.06 8.81 10.87
N LEU A 62 -3.10 8.78 11.70
CA LEU A 62 -3.05 8.08 12.99
C LEU A 62 -2.98 6.56 12.78
N PRO A 63 -2.32 5.80 13.68
CA PRO A 63 -2.21 4.34 13.58
C PRO A 63 -3.54 3.63 13.32
N ASP A 64 -4.60 3.98 14.06
CA ASP A 64 -5.93 3.37 13.91
C ASP A 64 -6.51 3.54 12.51
N ARG A 65 -6.28 4.70 11.89
CA ARG A 65 -6.71 4.98 10.51
C ARG A 65 -5.91 4.15 9.51
N ILE A 66 -4.61 3.98 9.74
CA ILE A 66 -3.76 3.13 8.90
C ILE A 66 -4.22 1.68 9.01
N PHE A 67 -4.50 1.16 10.21
CA PHE A 67 -5.02 -0.20 10.41
C PHE A 67 -6.34 -0.43 9.68
N ASP A 68 -7.28 0.51 9.79
CA ASP A 68 -8.56 0.43 9.09
C ASP A 68 -8.38 0.36 7.57
N ILE A 69 -7.53 1.21 7.00
CA ILE A 69 -7.25 1.23 5.56
C ILE A 69 -6.52 -0.04 5.12
N VAL A 70 -5.53 -0.52 5.88
CA VAL A 70 -4.80 -1.76 5.58
C VAL A 70 -5.78 -2.94 5.53
N SER A 71 -6.63 -3.08 6.55
CA SER A 71 -7.66 -4.12 6.63
C SER A 71 -8.62 -4.07 5.45
N LYS A 72 -9.15 -2.88 5.11
CA LYS A 72 -10.11 -2.71 4.03
C LYS A 72 -9.53 -2.89 2.63
N SER A 73 -8.28 -2.47 2.42
CA SER A 73 -7.63 -2.49 1.09
C SER A 73 -6.91 -3.81 0.77
N GLY A 74 -6.61 -4.61 1.80
CA GLY A 74 -5.86 -5.85 1.64
C GLY A 74 -4.37 -5.65 1.31
N VAL A 75 -3.83 -4.45 1.47
CA VAL A 75 -2.38 -4.25 1.33
C VAL A 75 -1.63 -4.98 2.45
N LYS A 76 -0.42 -5.44 2.15
CA LYS A 76 0.38 -6.30 3.05
C LYS A 76 1.49 -5.54 3.78
N ALA A 77 1.90 -4.40 3.25
CA ALA A 77 2.92 -3.55 3.87
C ALA A 77 2.47 -2.09 3.92
N VAL A 78 3.03 -1.38 4.90
CA VAL A 78 2.80 0.05 5.12
C VAL A 78 4.10 0.81 4.87
N GLN A 79 4.01 1.86 4.07
CA GLN A 79 5.07 2.84 3.87
C GLN A 79 4.64 4.16 4.50
N LEU A 80 5.34 4.58 5.54
CA LEU A 80 5.18 5.90 6.15
C LEU A 80 6.04 6.91 5.39
N HIS A 81 5.42 7.99 4.90
CA HIS A 81 6.07 8.98 4.03
C HIS A 81 5.92 10.40 4.58
N GLY A 82 5.90 10.53 5.90
CA GLY A 82 5.88 11.79 6.65
C GLY A 82 6.94 11.82 7.75
N ASN A 83 6.59 12.49 8.85
CA ASN A 83 7.40 12.60 10.07
C ASN A 83 6.72 11.84 11.22
N GLU A 84 6.24 10.63 10.95
CA GLU A 84 5.59 9.80 11.96
C GLU A 84 6.56 9.49 13.11
N PRO A 85 6.12 9.62 14.38
CA PRO A 85 6.97 9.35 15.52
C PRO A 85 7.31 7.85 15.59
N LEU A 86 8.42 7.51 16.24
CA LEU A 86 8.85 6.12 16.43
C LEU A 86 7.75 5.24 17.06
N SER A 87 6.92 5.80 17.94
CA SER A 87 5.78 5.10 18.53
C SER A 87 4.76 4.61 17.50
N THR A 88 4.53 5.38 16.42
CA THR A 88 3.67 4.98 15.30
C THR A 88 4.30 3.83 14.52
N VAL A 89 5.61 3.92 14.25
CA VAL A 89 6.35 2.85 13.56
C VAL A 89 6.26 1.53 14.32
N VAL A 90 6.52 1.56 15.63
CA VAL A 90 6.46 0.36 16.49
C VAL A 90 5.05 -0.23 16.51
N ALA A 91 4.03 0.60 16.73
CA ALA A 91 2.64 0.15 16.75
C ALA A 91 2.24 -0.56 15.44
N LEU A 92 2.65 -0.01 14.29
CA LEU A 92 2.36 -0.62 12.99
C LEU A 92 3.16 -1.90 12.75
N ALA A 93 4.44 -1.93 13.12
CA ALA A 93 5.31 -3.10 12.93
C ALA A 93 4.81 -4.32 13.73
N ASP A 94 4.25 -4.11 14.92
CA ASP A 94 3.73 -5.20 15.76
C ASP A 94 2.41 -5.80 15.22
N ASN A 95 1.67 -5.03 14.41
CA ASN A 95 0.28 -5.35 14.03
C ASN A 95 0.07 -5.58 12.52
N VAL A 96 0.96 -5.08 11.65
CA VAL A 96 0.90 -5.30 10.20
C VAL A 96 1.91 -6.37 9.81
N ARG A 97 1.42 -7.52 9.32
CA ARG A 97 2.25 -8.63 8.84
C ARG A 97 2.13 -8.77 7.32
N TRP A 98 3.28 -8.91 6.66
CA TRP A 98 3.41 -9.11 5.22
C TRP A 98 3.52 -10.60 4.87
#